data_AF-A0A7I7YQQ5-F1
#
_entry.id   AF-A0A7I7YQQ5-F1
#
_cell.length_a   1.000
_cell.length_b   1.000
_cell.length_c   1.000
_cell.angle_alpha   90.00
_cell.angle_beta   90.00
_cell.angle_gamma   90.00
#
_symmetry.space_group_name_H-M   'P 1'
#
loop_
_entity.id
_entity.type
_entity.pdbx_description
1 polymer ?
#
loop_
_entity_poly.entity_id
_entity_poly.type
_entity_poly.pdbx_seq_one_letter_code
_entity_poly.pdbx_strand_id
1 'polypeptide(L)'
;MARLPLADANGYTDPAYRLIANAPNVFGGWVAMVDELSASPTFDVRTRELIISRVAELQDCRYPLGRHPLPAELTDTERAALGVVDELCTTHRLTDESFAAARSVFGDEALTELLMIVGCYYGLALVLNAAELEVGAP
;
A
#
# COMPACT_ATOMS: atom_id res chain seq x y z
N MET A 1 -13.84 -0.37 -21.78
CA MET A 1 -14.06 0.88 -21.04
C MET A 1 -13.02 1.90 -21.47
N ALA A 2 -13.16 3.19 -21.12
CA ALA A 2 -12.15 4.20 -21.43
C ALA A 2 -11.00 4.12 -20.40
N ARG A 3 -9.75 4.00 -20.87
CA ARG A 3 -8.56 3.96 -20.01
C ARG A 3 -7.86 5.32 -20.02
N LEU A 4 -7.36 5.75 -18.86
CA LEU A 4 -6.48 6.92 -18.79
C LEU A 4 -5.15 6.59 -19.51
N PRO A 5 -4.55 7.56 -20.21
CA PRO A 5 -3.24 7.36 -20.82
C PRO A 5 -2.15 7.24 -19.74
N LEU A 6 -0.96 6.77 -20.11
CA LEU A 6 0.21 6.77 -19.23
C LEU A 6 1.13 7.95 -19.59
N ALA A 7 1.26 8.91 -18.69
CA ALA A 7 2.08 10.10 -18.90
C ALA A 7 3.58 9.79 -18.77
N ASP A 8 4.43 10.76 -19.15
CA ASP A 8 5.84 10.75 -18.77
C ASP A 8 5.95 11.05 -17.27
N ALA A 9 6.64 10.18 -16.54
CA ALA A 9 6.77 10.24 -15.09
C ALA A 9 8.20 10.62 -14.70
N ASN A 10 8.86 11.53 -15.41
CA ASN A 10 10.16 12.06 -15.05
C ASN A 10 11.22 10.98 -14.72
N GLY A 11 11.21 9.85 -15.47
CA GLY A 11 12.14 8.74 -15.28
C GLY A 11 11.60 7.52 -14.52
N TYR A 12 10.41 7.59 -13.90
CA TYR A 12 9.74 6.40 -13.35
C TYR A 12 9.16 5.54 -14.48
N THR A 13 9.56 4.28 -14.54
CA THR A 13 9.13 3.33 -15.59
C THR A 13 7.92 2.49 -15.19
N ASP A 14 7.60 2.44 -13.89
CA ASP A 14 6.47 1.70 -13.35
C ASP A 14 5.14 2.31 -13.85
N PRO A 15 4.25 1.53 -14.50
CA PRO A 15 2.97 2.02 -15.02
C PRO A 15 2.09 2.72 -13.98
N ALA A 16 2.16 2.35 -12.69
CA ALA A 16 1.41 3.04 -11.65
C ALA A 16 1.87 4.49 -11.51
N TYR A 17 3.18 4.75 -11.50
CA TYR A 17 3.73 6.10 -11.44
C TYR A 17 3.34 6.91 -12.68
N ARG A 18 3.38 6.29 -13.87
CA ARG A 18 2.96 6.93 -15.13
C ARG A 18 1.47 7.25 -15.18
N LEU A 19 0.63 6.45 -14.54
CA LEU A 19 -0.79 6.75 -14.39
C LEU A 19 -0.99 7.96 -13.48
N ILE A 20 -0.34 8.01 -12.30
CA ILE A 20 -0.47 9.15 -11.38
C ILE A 20 0.13 10.43 -12.00
N ALA A 21 1.14 10.32 -12.86
CA ALA A 21 1.74 11.46 -13.57
C ALA A 21 0.77 12.23 -14.48
N ASN A 22 -0.43 11.69 -14.78
CA ASN A 22 -1.52 12.47 -15.40
C ASN A 22 -2.02 13.63 -14.51
N ALA A 23 -1.69 13.63 -13.22
CA ALA A 23 -2.00 14.69 -12.27
C ALA A 23 -0.73 15.46 -11.86
N PRO A 24 -0.14 16.30 -12.74
CA PRO A 24 1.17 16.91 -12.52
C PRO A 24 1.25 17.80 -11.26
N ASN A 25 0.12 18.39 -10.85
CA ASN A 25 0.04 19.23 -9.64
C ASN A 25 0.08 18.41 -8.33
N VAL A 26 -0.11 17.09 -8.39
CA VAL A 26 -0.16 16.19 -7.23
C VAL A 26 1.00 15.18 -7.27
N PHE A 27 1.45 14.79 -8.46
CA PHE A 27 2.42 13.73 -8.68
C PHE A 27 3.69 13.88 -7.82
N GLY A 28 4.30 15.05 -7.80
CA GLY A 28 5.54 15.27 -7.03
C GLY A 28 5.37 15.05 -5.51
N GLY A 29 4.25 15.51 -4.94
CA GLY A 29 3.97 15.31 -3.51
C GLY A 29 3.62 13.86 -3.18
N TRP A 30 2.90 13.18 -4.07
CA TRP A 30 2.58 11.76 -3.91
C TRP A 30 3.85 10.88 -3.96
N VAL A 31 4.75 11.15 -4.91
CA VAL A 31 6.04 10.45 -5.00
C VAL A 31 6.87 10.64 -3.74
N ALA A 32 6.99 11.88 -3.25
CA ALA A 32 7.75 12.16 -2.04
C ALA A 32 7.23 11.36 -0.82
N MET A 33 5.90 11.28 -0.66
CA MET A 33 5.28 10.47 0.38
C MET A 33 5.59 8.97 0.23
N VAL A 34 5.48 8.41 -0.98
CA VAL A 34 5.79 6.99 -1.22
C VAL A 34 7.27 6.70 -0.97
N ASP A 35 8.16 7.61 -1.36
CA ASP A 35 9.60 7.48 -1.14
C ASP A 35 9.93 7.51 0.36
N GLU A 36 9.29 8.39 1.15
CA GLU A 36 9.44 8.43 2.61
C GLU A 36 8.94 7.13 3.29
N LEU A 37 7.75 6.65 2.92
CA LEU A 37 7.21 5.39 3.43
C LEU A 37 8.12 4.18 3.10
N SER A 38 8.75 4.22 1.93
CA SER A 38 9.66 3.19 1.46
C SER A 38 11.02 3.25 2.15
N ALA A 39 11.53 4.45 2.42
CA ALA A 39 12.84 4.68 3.04
C ALA A 39 12.84 4.48 4.57
N SER A 40 11.67 4.56 5.21
CA SER A 40 11.54 4.36 6.66
C SER A 40 12.14 3.01 7.13
N PRO A 41 12.88 2.97 8.24
CA PRO A 41 13.41 1.73 8.81
C PRO A 41 12.40 0.98 9.70
N THR A 42 11.23 1.57 9.97
CA THR A 42 10.24 1.09 10.93
C THR A 42 9.72 -0.32 10.62
N PHE A 43 9.53 -0.61 9.34
CA PHE A 43 9.29 -1.96 8.84
C PHE A 43 10.40 -2.35 7.88
N ASP A 44 10.91 -3.57 8.01
CA ASP A 44 11.78 -4.13 7.00
C ASP A 44 11.05 -4.25 5.65
N VAL A 45 11.83 -4.36 4.58
CA VAL A 45 11.27 -4.43 3.22
C VAL A 45 10.24 -5.55 3.10
N ARG A 46 10.51 -6.70 3.72
CA ARG A 46 9.63 -7.86 3.72
C ARG A 46 8.26 -7.55 4.33
N THR A 47 8.22 -7.01 5.54
CA THR A 47 6.97 -6.71 6.26
C THR A 47 6.17 -5.63 5.55
N ARG A 48 6.85 -4.59 5.03
CA ARG A 48 6.20 -3.54 4.24
C ARG A 48 5.52 -4.11 3.00
N GLU A 49 6.23 -4.94 2.23
CA GLU A 49 5.73 -5.53 1.00
C GLU A 49 4.57 -6.51 1.27
N LEU A 50 4.60 -7.21 2.41
CA LEU A 50 3.51 -8.05 2.88
C LEU A 50 2.24 -7.23 3.19
N ILE A 51 2.38 -6.11 3.91
CA ILE A 51 1.28 -5.18 4.21
C ILE A 51 0.66 -4.66 2.90
N ILE A 52 1.50 -4.18 1.97
CA ILE A 52 1.07 -3.64 0.69
C ILE A 52 0.31 -4.69 -0.13
N SER A 53 0.87 -5.91 -0.22
CA SER A 53 0.26 -7.02 -0.96
C SER A 53 -1.11 -7.37 -0.40
N ARG A 54 -1.24 -7.41 0.94
CA ARG A 54 -2.52 -7.73 1.58
C ARG A 54 -3.56 -6.64 1.35
N VAL A 55 -3.18 -5.37 1.42
CA VAL A 55 -4.08 -4.26 1.10
C VAL A 55 -4.60 -4.41 -0.33
N ALA A 56 -3.71 -4.67 -1.29
CA ALA A 56 -4.06 -4.84 -2.70
C ALA A 56 -5.00 -6.02 -2.92
N GLU A 57 -4.74 -7.16 -2.27
CA GLU A 57 -5.60 -8.35 -2.29
C GLU A 57 -7.02 -8.03 -1.78
N LEU A 58 -7.14 -7.36 -0.64
CA LEU A 58 -8.44 -7.01 -0.05
C LEU A 58 -9.24 -6.01 -0.89
N GLN A 59 -8.57 -5.22 -1.73
CA GLN A 59 -9.22 -4.29 -2.66
C GLN A 59 -9.45 -4.89 -4.06
N ASP A 60 -9.23 -6.20 -4.26
CA ASP A 60 -9.32 -6.87 -5.56
C ASP A 60 -8.44 -6.18 -6.64
N CYS A 61 -7.27 -5.68 -6.23
CA CYS A 61 -6.34 -4.99 -7.11
C CYS A 61 -5.56 -5.99 -7.98
N ARG A 62 -5.78 -5.93 -9.28
CA ARG A 62 -5.09 -6.80 -10.25
C ARG A 62 -3.67 -6.34 -10.57
N TYR A 63 -3.34 -5.10 -10.25
CA TYR A 63 -1.96 -4.62 -10.32
C TYR A 63 -1.19 -5.14 -9.09
N PRO A 64 -0.02 -5.78 -9.25
CA PRO A 64 0.75 -6.41 -8.19
C PRO A 64 1.48 -5.32 -7.40
N LEU A 65 0.72 -4.63 -6.59
CA LEU A 65 1.26 -3.86 -5.49
C LEU A 65 1.87 -4.86 -4.52
N GLY A 66 3.15 -4.68 -4.20
CA GLY A 66 3.92 -5.69 -3.49
C GLY A 66 4.60 -6.68 -4.45
N ARG A 67 5.92 -6.77 -4.36
CA ARG A 67 6.81 -7.51 -5.27
C ARG A 67 7.29 -8.84 -4.69
N HIS A 68 6.91 -9.18 -3.46
CA HIS A 68 7.33 -10.42 -2.80
C HIS A 68 6.15 -11.37 -2.54
N PRO A 69 6.31 -12.67 -2.86
CA PRO A 69 5.29 -13.66 -2.54
C PRO A 69 5.10 -13.76 -1.03
N LEU A 70 3.86 -14.05 -0.61
CA LEU A 70 3.53 -14.32 0.79
C LEU A 70 4.43 -15.46 1.32
N PRO A 71 5.10 -15.28 2.47
CA PRO A 71 5.97 -16.31 3.03
C PRO A 71 5.13 -17.48 3.56
N ALA A 72 5.73 -18.68 3.58
CA ALA A 72 5.07 -19.86 4.14
C ALA A 72 4.81 -19.74 5.65
N GLU A 73 5.64 -18.96 6.36
CA GLU A 73 5.52 -18.71 7.79
C GLU A 73 5.62 -17.22 8.12
N LEU A 74 4.67 -16.75 8.92
CA LEU A 74 4.57 -15.38 9.40
C LEU A 74 5.13 -15.28 10.82
N THR A 75 5.96 -14.27 11.06
CA THR A 75 6.35 -13.82 12.40
C THR A 75 5.14 -13.22 13.14
N ASP A 76 5.26 -13.07 14.45
CA ASP A 76 4.19 -12.46 15.27
C ASP A 76 3.95 -10.99 14.87
N THR A 77 5.01 -10.26 14.55
CA THR A 77 4.93 -8.87 14.06
C THR A 77 4.18 -8.80 12.72
N GLU A 78 4.52 -9.66 11.76
CA GLU A 78 3.82 -9.73 10.48
C GLU A 78 2.34 -10.12 10.65
N ARG A 79 2.05 -11.08 11.54
CA ARG A 79 0.68 -11.49 11.84
C ARG A 79 -0.13 -10.36 12.47
N ALA A 80 0.45 -9.62 13.41
CA ALA A 80 -0.19 -8.45 14.02
C ALA A 80 -0.45 -7.35 12.97
N ALA A 81 0.49 -7.11 12.05
CA ALA A 81 0.33 -6.10 11.01
C ALA A 81 -0.78 -6.50 10.03
N LEU A 82 -0.81 -7.77 9.59
CA LEU A 82 -1.87 -8.31 8.75
C LEU A 82 -3.24 -8.27 9.43
N GLY A 83 -3.31 -8.51 10.75
CA GLY A 83 -4.55 -8.36 11.51
C GLY A 83 -5.12 -6.94 11.48
N VAL A 84 -4.24 -5.94 11.62
CA VAL A 84 -4.61 -4.52 11.46
C VAL A 84 -5.11 -4.23 10.04
N VAL A 85 -4.38 -4.71 9.02
CA VAL A 85 -4.77 -4.55 7.61
C VAL A 85 -6.14 -5.16 7.34
N ASP A 86 -6.36 -6.41 7.77
CA ASP A 86 -7.60 -7.15 7.57
C ASP A 86 -8.79 -6.42 8.17
N GLU A 87 -8.73 -6.05 9.45
CA GLU A 87 -9.83 -5.37 10.12
C GLU A 87 -10.08 -3.98 9.53
N LEU A 88 -9.02 -3.19 9.33
CA LEU A 88 -9.15 -1.82 8.83
C LEU A 88 -9.67 -1.79 7.39
N CYS A 89 -9.18 -2.64 6.50
CA CYS A 89 -9.62 -2.66 5.10
C CYS A 89 -11.02 -3.26 4.93
N THR A 90 -11.49 -4.15 5.83
CA THR A 90 -12.82 -4.76 5.70
C THR A 90 -13.92 -4.03 6.46
N THR A 91 -13.58 -3.35 7.56
CA THR A 91 -14.57 -2.66 8.42
C THR A 91 -14.41 -1.14 8.43
N HIS A 92 -13.33 -0.63 7.85
CA HIS A 92 -12.95 0.80 7.83
C HIS A 92 -12.66 1.39 9.21
N ARG A 93 -12.55 0.57 10.25
CA ARG A 93 -12.23 0.97 11.63
C ARG A 93 -11.39 -0.12 12.30
N LEU A 94 -10.66 0.25 13.33
CA LEU A 94 -10.18 -0.70 14.33
C LEU A 94 -11.09 -0.56 15.56
N THR A 95 -11.42 -1.67 16.19
CA THR A 95 -11.99 -1.68 17.54
C THR A 95 -10.96 -1.13 18.54
N ASP A 96 -11.44 -0.67 19.70
CA ASP A 96 -10.54 -0.21 20.77
C ASP A 96 -9.59 -1.33 21.24
N GLU A 97 -10.07 -2.58 21.25
CA GLU A 97 -9.28 -3.75 21.61
C GLU A 97 -8.16 -4.01 20.61
N SER A 98 -8.47 -4.06 19.31
CA SER A 98 -7.45 -4.31 18.28
C SER A 98 -6.47 -3.14 18.14
N PHE A 99 -6.95 -1.91 18.28
CA PHE A 99 -6.07 -0.73 18.33
C PHE A 99 -5.10 -0.81 19.52
N ALA A 100 -5.60 -1.14 20.72
CA ALA A 100 -4.75 -1.28 21.90
C ALA A 100 -3.74 -2.44 21.76
N ALA A 101 -4.16 -3.57 21.22
CA ALA A 101 -3.29 -4.71 20.96
C ALA A 101 -2.19 -4.37 19.95
N ALA A 102 -2.54 -3.75 18.81
CA ALA A 102 -1.59 -3.31 17.82
C ALA A 102 -0.61 -2.28 18.41
N ARG A 103 -1.11 -1.30 19.15
CA ARG A 103 -0.29 -0.30 19.84
C ARG A 103 0.69 -0.94 20.83
N SER A 104 0.28 -1.99 21.53
CA SER A 104 1.17 -2.72 22.46
C SER A 104 2.30 -3.45 21.73
N VAL A 105 2.08 -3.89 20.49
CA VAL A 105 3.10 -4.59 19.68
C VAL A 105 4.03 -3.61 18.98
N PHE A 106 3.47 -2.55 18.39
CA PHE A 106 4.19 -1.65 17.49
C PHE A 106 4.69 -0.37 18.18
N GLY A 107 4.04 0.07 19.25
CA GLY A 107 4.18 1.43 19.74
C GLY A 107 3.55 2.46 18.79
N ASP A 108 3.66 3.74 19.15
CA ASP A 108 2.92 4.82 18.48
C ASP A 108 3.45 5.11 17.06
N GLU A 109 4.77 5.13 16.89
CA GLU A 109 5.43 5.42 15.62
C GLU A 109 5.10 4.35 14.57
N ALA A 110 5.40 3.08 14.87
CA ALA A 110 5.18 2.00 13.91
C ALA A 110 3.71 1.72 13.63
N LEU A 111 2.81 1.89 14.60
CA LEU A 111 1.37 1.81 14.34
C LEU A 111 0.92 2.94 13.41
N THR A 112 1.39 4.16 13.63
CA THR A 112 1.04 5.30 12.76
C THR A 112 1.54 5.09 11.34
N GLU A 113 2.79 4.64 11.18
CA GLU A 113 3.34 4.33 9.85
C GLU A 113 2.59 3.17 9.17
N LEU A 114 2.21 2.12 9.91
CA LEU A 114 1.38 1.04 9.37
C LEU A 114 0.05 1.57 8.82
N LEU A 115 -0.63 2.44 9.57
CA LEU A 115 -1.88 3.07 9.13
C LEU A 115 -1.68 3.96 7.90
N MET A 116 -0.55 4.68 7.82
CA MET A 116 -0.20 5.51 6.66
C MET A 116 0.11 4.66 5.42
N ILE A 117 0.83 3.56 5.57
CA ILE A 117 1.06 2.58 4.49
C ILE A 117 -0.27 2.03 4.00
N VAL A 118 -1.13 1.56 4.92
CA VAL A 118 -2.45 1.01 4.56
C VAL A 118 -3.28 2.05 3.81
N GLY A 119 -3.39 3.28 4.31
CA GLY A 119 -4.14 4.35 3.65
C GLY A 119 -3.59 4.70 2.27
N CYS A 120 -2.27 4.81 2.13
CA CYS A 120 -1.61 5.11 0.87
C CYS A 120 -1.91 4.05 -0.20
N TYR A 121 -1.70 2.77 0.13
CA TYR A 121 -1.86 1.68 -0.84
C TYR A 121 -3.32 1.27 -1.05
N TYR A 122 -4.20 1.51 -0.08
CA TYR A 122 -5.65 1.39 -0.28
C TYR A 122 -6.12 2.43 -1.31
N GLY A 123 -5.73 3.69 -1.13
CA GLY A 123 -6.04 4.75 -2.09
C GLY A 123 -5.45 4.49 -3.47
N LEU A 124 -4.20 4.04 -3.54
CA LEU A 124 -3.57 3.65 -4.80
C LEU A 124 -4.34 2.52 -5.48
N ALA A 125 -4.66 1.43 -4.77
CA ALA A 125 -5.43 0.31 -5.31
C ALA A 125 -6.76 0.76 -5.92
N LEU A 126 -7.50 1.66 -5.24
CA LEU A 126 -8.72 2.25 -5.80
C LEU A 126 -8.48 3.01 -7.12
N VAL A 127 -7.41 3.80 -7.19
CA VAL A 127 -7.04 4.52 -8.43
C VAL A 127 -6.69 3.54 -9.55
N LEU A 128 -5.90 2.50 -9.26
CA LEU A 128 -5.50 1.50 -10.24
C LEU A 128 -6.70 0.70 -10.76
N ASN A 129 -7.60 0.30 -9.87
CA ASN A 129 -8.85 -0.39 -10.21
C ASN A 129 -9.75 0.48 -11.07
N ALA A 130 -9.93 1.76 -10.71
CA ALA A 130 -10.72 2.69 -11.50
C ALA A 130 -10.14 2.93 -12.91
N ALA A 131 -8.82 2.87 -13.05
CA ALA A 131 -8.14 2.99 -14.34
C ALA A 131 -8.01 1.66 -15.10
N GLU A 132 -8.46 0.54 -14.53
CA GLU A 132 -8.27 -0.82 -15.05
C GLU A 132 -6.81 -1.13 -15.40
N LEU A 133 -5.88 -0.68 -14.54
CA LEU A 133 -4.45 -0.95 -14.75
C LEU A 133 -4.13 -2.37 -14.30
N GLU A 134 -3.61 -3.18 -15.22
CA GLU A 134 -3.21 -4.57 -15.00
C GLU A 134 -1.74 -4.78 -15.43
N VAL A 135 -1.12 -5.86 -14.94
CA VAL A 135 0.23 -6.26 -15.38
C VAL A 135 0.24 -6.56 -16.87
N GLY A 136 1.21 -5.98 -17.57
CA GLY A 136 1.38 -6.24 -19.00
C GLY A 136 0.42 -5.47 -19.89
N ALA A 137 -0.20 -4.39 -19.39
CA ALA A 137 -0.68 -3.35 -20.30
C ALA A 137 0.51 -2.87 -21.17
N PRO A 138 0.41 -2.92 -22.51
CA PRO A 138 1.49 -2.51 -23.40
C PRO A 138 1.91 -1.05 -23.18
#